data_AF-A0AAV7VZ78-F1
#
_entry.id   AF-A0AAV7VZ78-F1
#
_cell.length_a   1.000
_cell.length_b   1.000
_cell.length_c   1.000
_cell.angle_alpha   90.00
_cell.angle_beta   90.00
_cell.angle_gamma   90.00
#
_symmetry.space_group_name_H-M   'P 1'
#
loop_
_entity.id
_entity.type
_entity.pdbx_description
1 polymer ?
#
loop_
_entity_poly.entity_id
_entity_poly.type
_entity_poly.pdbx_seq_one_letter_code
_entity_poly.pdbx_strand_id
1 'polypeptide(L)'
;MEGMMGQILEETRAIKLSHEEARKETKDQFNQLNAHLTLLSALVAQTEQRVSDLENCKKQSVIFRVESELEELHFKLNDIENRSRCSNLRFIGVPEEIESSSSVTTIVTDLIYGCILLDKATTYEDLSIMRAYRVPSK
;
A
#
# COMPACT_ATOMS: atom_id res chain seq x y z
N MET A 1 -89.18 15.61 -15.91
CA MET A 1 -87.92 16.37 -15.83
C MET A 1 -87.40 16.48 -14.40
N GLU A 2 -88.24 16.75 -13.38
CA GLU A 2 -87.79 16.84 -11.98
C GLU A 2 -87.13 15.57 -11.42
N GLY A 3 -87.66 14.37 -11.70
CA GLY A 3 -87.07 13.12 -11.19
C GLY A 3 -85.67 12.80 -11.73
N MET A 4 -85.39 13.18 -12.97
CA MET A 4 -84.08 12.96 -13.61
C MET A 4 -83.02 13.92 -13.07
N MET A 5 -83.42 15.16 -12.77
CA MET A 5 -82.55 16.16 -12.11
C MET A 5 -82.18 15.73 -10.68
N GLY A 6 -83.11 15.09 -9.96
CA GLY A 6 -82.87 14.53 -8.63
C GLY A 6 -81.83 13.41 -8.63
N GLN A 7 -81.95 12.44 -9.55
CA GLN A 7 -80.97 11.36 -9.70
C GLN A 7 -79.58 11.88 -10.05
N ILE A 8 -79.49 12.85 -10.97
CA ILE A 8 -78.21 13.47 -11.34
C ILE A 8 -77.55 14.12 -10.12
N LEU A 9 -78.29 14.86 -9.30
CA LEU A 9 -77.74 15.51 -8.11
C LEU A 9 -77.21 14.50 -7.08
N GLU A 10 -77.89 13.36 -6.93
CA GLU A 10 -77.50 12.30 -6.01
C GLU A 10 -76.24 11.57 -6.48
N GLU A 11 -76.16 11.21 -7.77
CA GLU A 11 -74.96 10.64 -8.39
C GLU A 11 -73.77 11.60 -8.31
N THR A 12 -73.98 12.89 -8.58
CA THR A 12 -72.91 13.90 -8.50
C THR A 12 -72.36 14.00 -7.07
N ARG A 13 -73.21 13.84 -6.05
CA ARG A 13 -72.81 13.87 -4.64
C ARG A 13 -72.04 12.60 -4.25
N ALA A 14 -72.47 11.43 -4.73
CA ALA A 14 -71.75 10.17 -4.54
C ALA A 14 -70.36 10.18 -5.20
N ILE A 15 -70.27 10.69 -6.43
CA ILE A 15 -68.98 10.85 -7.15
C ILE A 15 -68.04 11.76 -6.37
N LYS A 16 -68.53 12.89 -5.85
CA LYS A 16 -67.70 13.81 -5.05
C LYS A 16 -67.14 13.15 -3.80
N LEU A 17 -67.96 12.39 -3.06
CA LEU A 17 -67.51 11.66 -1.87
C LEU A 17 -66.43 10.63 -2.21
N SER A 18 -66.68 9.79 -3.22
CA SER A 18 -65.71 8.80 -3.70
C SER A 18 -64.40 9.45 -4.16
N HIS A 19 -64.48 10.59 -4.84
CA HIS A 19 -63.30 11.32 -5.31
C HIS A 19 -62.51 11.97 -4.15
N GLU A 20 -63.18 12.41 -3.09
CA GLU A 20 -62.55 12.93 -1.88
C GLU A 20 -61.81 11.81 -1.12
N GLU A 21 -62.43 10.64 -1.02
CA GLU A 21 -61.84 9.44 -0.40
C GLU A 21 -60.60 8.96 -1.17
N ALA A 22 -60.70 8.78 -2.48
CA ALA A 22 -59.57 8.40 -3.32
C ALA A 22 -58.42 9.42 -3.24
N ARG A 23 -58.74 10.72 -3.19
CA ARG A 23 -57.73 11.79 -3.03
C ARG A 23 -57.03 11.72 -1.68
N LYS A 24 -57.77 11.40 -0.61
CA LYS A 24 -57.21 11.20 0.73
C LYS A 24 -56.29 9.98 0.75
N GLU A 25 -56.73 8.85 0.21
CA GLU A 25 -55.93 7.63 0.13
C GLU A 25 -54.64 7.84 -0.66
N THR A 26 -54.73 8.49 -1.82
CA THR A 26 -53.54 8.82 -2.64
C THR A 26 -52.56 9.70 -1.86
N LYS A 27 -53.06 10.66 -1.07
CA LYS A 27 -52.23 11.53 -0.25
C LYS A 27 -51.56 10.77 0.89
N ASP A 28 -52.27 9.84 1.53
CA ASP A 28 -51.73 9.01 2.59
C ASP A 28 -50.65 8.05 2.04
N GLN A 29 -50.88 7.42 0.89
CA GLN A 29 -49.88 6.62 0.19
C GLN A 29 -48.64 7.45 -0.20
N PHE A 30 -48.84 8.67 -0.70
CA PHE A 30 -47.74 9.57 -1.02
C PHE A 30 -46.90 9.93 0.21
N ASN A 31 -47.55 10.23 1.34
CA ASN A 31 -46.86 10.53 2.60
C ASN A 31 -46.07 9.32 3.11
N GLN A 32 -46.65 8.11 3.03
CA GLN A 32 -45.94 6.88 3.38
C GLN A 32 -44.72 6.66 2.50
N LEU A 33 -44.86 6.85 1.18
CA LEU A 33 -43.77 6.68 0.23
C LEU A 33 -42.64 7.67 0.51
N ASN A 34 -42.98 8.91 0.86
CA ASN A 34 -42.00 9.93 1.22
C ASN A 34 -41.28 9.60 2.54
N ALA A 35 -41.99 9.04 3.52
CA ALA A 35 -41.39 8.54 4.76
C ALA A 35 -40.43 7.37 4.48
N HIS A 36 -40.83 6.42 3.61
CA HIS A 36 -39.97 5.32 3.19
C HIS A 36 -38.72 5.81 2.45
N LEU A 37 -38.85 6.78 1.55
CA LEU A 37 -37.69 7.38 0.85
C LEU A 37 -36.73 8.06 1.81
N THR A 38 -37.25 8.78 2.80
CA THR A 38 -36.43 9.43 3.84
C THR A 38 -35.65 8.39 4.65
N LEU A 39 -36.33 7.32 5.06
CA LEU A 39 -35.69 6.23 5.79
C LEU A 39 -34.64 5.50 4.95
N LEU A 40 -34.95 5.23 3.68
CA LEU A 40 -34.02 4.59 2.75
C LEU A 40 -32.77 5.45 2.54
N SER A 41 -32.95 6.76 2.37
CA SER A 41 -31.84 7.72 2.24
C SER A 41 -30.93 7.70 3.46
N ALA A 42 -31.51 7.68 4.67
CA ALA A 42 -30.73 7.58 5.90
C ALA A 42 -29.96 6.25 6.01
N LEU A 43 -30.58 5.13 5.62
CA LEU A 43 -29.93 3.81 5.62
C LEU A 43 -28.79 3.74 4.60
N VAL A 44 -28.98 4.31 3.41
CA VAL A 44 -27.93 4.37 2.39
C VAL A 44 -26.75 5.18 2.92
N ALA A 45 -26.98 6.38 3.45
CA ALA A 45 -25.91 7.22 4.01
C ALA A 45 -25.15 6.51 5.14
N GLN A 46 -25.86 5.81 6.04
CA GLN A 46 -25.22 5.02 7.10
C GLN A 46 -24.38 3.87 6.54
N THR A 47 -24.88 3.20 5.50
CA THR A 47 -24.18 2.07 4.88
C THR A 47 -22.92 2.55 4.15
N GLU A 48 -23.02 3.65 3.42
CA GLU A 48 -21.88 4.30 2.75
C GLU A 48 -20.81 4.70 3.76
N GLN A 49 -21.19 5.30 4.89
CA GLN A 49 -20.25 5.64 5.95
C GLN A 49 -19.54 4.40 6.50
N ARG A 50 -20.29 3.34 6.81
CA ARG A 50 -19.71 2.08 7.33
C ARG A 50 -18.74 1.44 6.33
N VAL A 51 -19.08 1.47 5.04
CA VAL A 51 -18.18 0.97 3.99
C VAL A 51 -16.91 1.80 3.93
N SER A 52 -17.02 3.13 3.98
CA SER A 52 -15.87 4.04 4.00
C SER A 52 -14.94 3.75 5.19
N ASP A 53 -15.50 3.60 6.40
CA ASP A 53 -14.73 3.32 7.62
C ASP A 53 -13.99 1.99 7.53
N LEU A 54 -14.65 0.94 7.01
CA LEU A 54 -14.04 -0.38 6.81
C LEU A 54 -12.93 -0.35 5.77
N GLU A 55 -13.14 0.35 4.66
CA GLU A 55 -12.13 0.52 3.63
C GLU A 55 -10.90 1.25 4.16
N ASN A 56 -11.09 2.31 4.94
CA ASN A 56 -9.99 3.07 5.53
C ASN A 56 -9.19 2.24 6.54
N CYS A 57 -9.87 1.50 7.42
CA CYS A 57 -9.21 0.56 8.35
C CYS A 57 -8.40 -0.52 7.60
N LYS A 58 -8.97 -1.08 6.54
CA LYS A 58 -8.30 -2.10 5.73
C LYS A 58 -7.09 -1.53 4.98
N LYS A 59 -7.19 -0.34 4.39
CA LYS A 59 -6.08 0.33 3.72
C LYS A 59 -4.94 0.57 4.70
N GLN A 60 -5.23 1.11 5.88
CA GLN A 60 -4.22 1.42 6.89
C GLN A 60 -3.49 0.16 7.39
N SER A 61 -4.23 -0.92 7.68
CA SER A 61 -3.62 -2.17 8.16
C SER A 61 -2.73 -2.85 7.10
N VAL A 62 -3.15 -2.81 5.83
CA VAL A 62 -2.34 -3.36 4.74
C VAL A 62 -1.07 -2.55 4.54
N ILE A 63 -1.16 -1.22 4.56
CA ILE A 63 0.01 -0.33 4.44
C ILE A 63 1.01 -0.63 5.56
N PHE A 64 0.55 -0.65 6.81
CA PHE A 64 1.43 -0.93 7.95
C PHE A 64 2.14 -2.29 7.84
N ARG A 65 1.42 -3.33 7.40
CA ARG A 65 2.01 -4.66 7.19
C ARG A 65 3.09 -4.62 6.11
N VAL A 66 2.81 -3.98 4.97
CA VAL A 66 3.76 -3.89 3.86
C VAL A 66 5.00 -3.09 4.26
N GLU A 67 4.83 -1.99 4.97
CA GLU A 67 5.96 -1.18 5.49
C GLU A 67 6.85 -2.01 6.43
N SER A 68 6.23 -2.76 7.35
CA SER A 68 6.96 -3.65 8.26
C SER A 68 7.71 -4.77 7.53
N GLU A 69 7.08 -5.40 6.53
CA GLU A 69 7.72 -6.44 5.71
C GLU A 69 8.90 -5.87 4.90
N LEU A 70 8.75 -4.65 4.36
CA LEU A 70 9.83 -3.97 3.65
C LEU A 70 11.01 -3.64 4.56
N GLU A 71 10.75 -3.16 5.78
CA GLU A 71 11.78 -2.85 6.76
C GLU A 71 12.55 -4.12 7.17
N GLU A 72 11.83 -5.21 7.46
CA GLU A 72 12.44 -6.50 7.79
C GLU A 72 13.30 -7.03 6.62
N LEU A 73 12.79 -6.92 5.39
CA LEU A 73 13.51 -7.35 4.20
C LEU A 73 14.76 -6.52 3.95
N HIS A 74 14.68 -5.20 4.14
CA HIS A 74 15.84 -4.30 4.09
C HIS A 74 16.89 -4.65 5.12
N PHE A 75 16.47 -4.94 6.36
CA PHE A 75 17.37 -5.36 7.42
C PHE A 75 18.08 -6.67 7.05
N LYS A 76 17.34 -7.68 6.58
CA LYS A 76 17.89 -8.96 6.15
C LYS A 76 18.86 -8.80 4.97
N LEU A 77 18.51 -7.98 3.98
CA LEU A 77 19.40 -7.71 2.84
C LEU A 77 20.70 -7.07 3.30
N ASN A 78 20.63 -6.08 4.19
CA ASN A 78 21.82 -5.42 4.71
C ASN A 78 22.69 -6.39 5.53
N ASP A 79 22.10 -7.22 6.39
CA ASP A 79 22.83 -8.24 7.14
C ASP A 79 23.52 -9.25 6.20
N ILE A 80 22.81 -9.75 5.18
CA ILE A 80 23.38 -10.67 4.18
C ILE A 80 24.50 -9.99 3.38
N GLU A 81 24.31 -8.75 2.94
CA GLU A 81 25.32 -8.00 2.19
C GLU A 81 26.57 -7.75 3.02
N ASN A 82 26.41 -7.37 4.30
CA ASN A 82 27.52 -7.17 5.22
C ASN A 82 28.26 -8.46 5.53
N ARG A 83 27.54 -9.57 5.77
CA ARG A 83 28.16 -10.89 5.96
C ARG A 83 28.86 -11.38 4.70
N SER A 84 28.27 -11.14 3.53
CA SER A 84 28.90 -11.51 2.26
C SER A 84 30.17 -10.71 1.98
N ARG A 85 30.26 -9.47 2.49
CA ARG A 85 31.40 -8.57 2.27
C ARG A 85 32.34 -8.48 3.47
N CYS A 86 32.12 -9.26 4.53
CA CYS A 86 32.88 -9.12 5.78
C CYS A 86 34.38 -9.38 5.59
N SER A 87 34.74 -10.25 4.64
CA SER A 87 36.12 -10.56 4.28
C SER A 87 36.69 -9.69 3.16
N ASN A 88 35.91 -8.73 2.64
CA ASN A 88 36.38 -7.84 1.59
C ASN A 88 37.12 -6.65 2.21
N LEU A 89 38.38 -6.46 1.80
CA LEU A 89 39.18 -5.30 2.16
C LEU A 89 39.17 -4.28 1.02
N ARG A 90 39.08 -3.00 1.36
CA ARG A 90 39.17 -1.89 0.39
C ARG A 90 40.41 -1.05 0.66
N PHE A 91 41.35 -1.08 -0.28
CA PHE A 91 42.54 -0.24 -0.26
C PHE A 91 42.25 1.06 -1.01
N ILE A 92 42.52 2.20 -0.37
CA ILE A 92 42.25 3.54 -0.92
C ILE A 92 43.59 4.26 -1.10
N GLY A 93 43.75 4.97 -2.21
CA GLY A 93 44.97 5.74 -2.49
C GLY A 93 46.13 4.94 -3.08
N VAL A 94 45.88 3.70 -3.55
CA VAL A 94 46.87 2.92 -4.28
C VAL A 94 47.02 3.48 -5.70
N PRO A 95 48.20 3.97 -6.11
CA PRO A 95 48.42 4.49 -7.46
C PRO A 95 48.08 3.46 -8.55
N GLU A 96 47.60 3.93 -9.70
CA GLU A 96 47.22 3.05 -10.83
C GLU A 96 48.46 2.51 -11.57
N GLU A 97 49.54 3.29 -11.63
CA GLU A 97 50.74 2.98 -12.40
C GLU A 97 51.54 1.77 -11.87
N ILE A 98 51.32 1.37 -10.62
CA ILE A 98 52.02 0.25 -9.95
C ILE A 98 51.69 -1.10 -10.60
N GLU A 99 50.55 -1.21 -11.28
CA GLU A 99 50.10 -2.45 -11.95
C GLU A 99 50.82 -2.75 -13.26
N SER A 100 51.60 -1.79 -13.78
CA SER A 100 52.39 -1.98 -15.00
C SER A 100 53.45 -3.07 -14.87
N SER A 101 53.90 -3.37 -13.64
CA SER A 101 54.95 -4.34 -13.37
C SER A 101 54.48 -5.61 -12.64
N SER A 102 53.25 -5.66 -12.11
CA SER A 102 52.78 -6.77 -11.28
C SER A 102 51.25 -6.85 -11.25
N SER A 103 50.72 -8.07 -11.02
CA SER A 103 49.27 -8.27 -10.92
C SER A 103 48.69 -7.57 -9.68
N VAL A 104 47.41 -7.17 -9.76
CA VAL A 104 46.68 -6.55 -8.63
C VAL A 104 46.77 -7.41 -7.35
N THR A 105 46.66 -8.73 -7.49
CA THR A 105 46.76 -9.66 -6.37
C THR A 105 48.13 -9.57 -5.69
N THR A 106 49.21 -9.50 -6.46
CA THR A 106 50.58 -9.37 -5.93
C THR A 106 50.74 -8.08 -5.12
N ILE A 107 50.25 -6.97 -5.66
CA ILE A 107 50.31 -5.65 -5.01
C ILE A 107 49.51 -5.66 -3.70
N VAL A 108 48.30 -6.24 -3.70
CA VAL A 108 47.48 -6.37 -2.50
C VAL A 108 48.17 -7.23 -1.45
N THR A 109 48.77 -8.35 -1.84
CA THR A 109 49.55 -9.21 -0.94
C THR A 109 50.69 -8.43 -0.28
N ASP A 110 51.47 -7.67 -1.07
CA ASP A 110 52.58 -6.87 -0.57
C ASP A 110 52.12 -5.78 0.39
N LEU A 111 51.00 -5.12 0.10
CA LEU A 111 50.39 -4.13 0.99
C LEU A 111 49.92 -4.75 2.31
N ILE A 112 49.30 -5.92 2.27
CA ILE A 112 48.85 -6.62 3.48
C ILE A 112 50.05 -6.94 4.39
N TYR A 113 51.09 -7.57 3.86
CA TYR A 113 52.29 -7.87 4.65
C TYR A 113 53.00 -6.61 5.17
N GLY A 114 53.10 -5.57 4.32
CA GLY A 114 53.70 -4.30 4.70
C GLY A 114 52.93 -3.57 5.82
N CYS A 115 51.59 -3.61 5.79
CA CYS A 115 50.74 -2.95 6.79
C CYS A 115 50.72 -3.66 8.15
N ILE A 116 50.81 -5.00 8.17
CA ILE A 116 50.72 -5.79 9.41
C ILE A 116 52.11 -6.02 10.03
N LEU A 117 53.18 -5.49 9.42
CA LEU A 117 54.57 -5.68 9.85
C LEU A 117 54.96 -7.16 10.01
N LEU A 118 54.33 -8.03 9.20
CA LEU A 118 54.63 -9.45 9.18
C LEU A 118 55.75 -9.69 8.17
N ASP A 119 56.80 -10.37 8.61
CA ASP A 119 57.87 -10.81 7.71
C ASP A 119 57.33 -11.94 6.82
N LYS A 120 57.50 -11.78 5.49
CA LYS A 120 57.01 -12.74 4.48
C LYS A 120 57.52 -14.16 4.73
N ALA A 121 58.62 -14.29 5.47
CA ALA A 121 59.26 -15.55 5.80
C ALA A 121 58.68 -16.26 7.04
N THR A 122 57.92 -15.59 7.92
CA THR A 122 57.70 -16.12 9.30
C THR A 122 56.32 -16.65 9.61
N THR A 123 55.26 -16.49 8.80
CA THR A 123 53.97 -17.08 9.24
C THR A 123 52.93 -17.31 8.15
N TYR A 124 52.42 -18.56 8.19
CA TYR A 124 51.22 -19.14 7.62
C TYR A 124 51.14 -19.37 6.11
N GLU A 125 51.13 -20.66 5.77
CA GLU A 125 50.23 -21.18 4.73
C GLU A 125 48.84 -20.52 4.88
N ASP A 126 48.29 -20.06 3.76
CA ASP A 126 46.87 -19.68 3.54
C ASP A 126 46.43 -18.21 3.62
N LEU A 127 47.25 -17.20 3.26
CA LEU A 127 46.65 -15.97 2.69
C LEU A 127 46.09 -16.26 1.29
N SER A 128 44.88 -16.80 1.24
CA SER A 128 44.18 -17.11 0.00
C SER A 128 43.33 -15.92 -0.44
N ILE A 129 43.86 -15.13 -1.38
CA ILE A 129 43.10 -14.05 -2.02
C ILE A 129 42.21 -14.68 -3.09
N MET A 130 40.90 -14.78 -2.82
CA MET A 130 39.94 -15.32 -3.79
C MET A 130 39.80 -14.44 -5.04
N ARG A 131 39.82 -13.12 -4.86
CA ARG A 131 39.71 -12.14 -5.95
C ARG A 131 40.27 -10.79 -5.52
N ALA A 132 41.01 -10.13 -6.41
CA ALA A 132 41.41 -8.75 -6.28
C ALA A 132 41.14 -8.02 -7.61
N TYR A 133 40.56 -6.82 -7.54
CA TYR A 133 40.25 -6.00 -8.72
C TYR A 133 40.11 -4.53 -8.33
N ARG A 134 40.29 -3.62 -9.29
CA ARG A 134 39.98 -2.20 -9.13
C ARG A 134 38.47 -1.99 -9.20
N VAL A 135 37.95 -1.21 -8.26
CA VAL A 135 36.56 -0.73 -8.33
C VAL A 135 36.54 0.44 -9.31
N PRO A 136 35.70 0.42 -10.36
CA PRO A 136 35.57 1.53 -11.29
C PRO A 136 35.25 2.82 -10.53
N SER A 137 35.96 3.90 -10.87
CA SER A 137 35.59 5.25 -10.48
C SER A 137 34.17 5.52 -10.97
N LYS A 138 33.28 5.96 -10.07
CA LYS A 138 31.97 6.49 -10.48
C LYS A 138 32.14 7.83 -11.18
#